data_AF-A0A1M2YGM3-F1
#
_entry.id   AF-A0A1M2YGM3-F1
#
_cell.length_a   1.000
_cell.length_b   1.000
_cell.length_c   1.000
_cell.angle_alpha   90.00
_cell.angle_beta   90.00
_cell.angle_gamma   90.00
#
_symmetry.space_group_name_H-M   'P 1'
#
loop_
_entity.id
_entity.type
_entity.pdbx_description
1 polymer ?
#
loop_
_entity_poly.entity_id
_entity_poly.type
_entity_poly.pdbx_seq_one_letter_code
_entity_poly.pdbx_strand_id
1 'polypeptide(L)'
;MIRYRFMPHTADVRFLAYGDDIAQMLENSMLAMLDTQADIRAIGRDVRAGKLVSKTIEVSESASSERDLLWYILQRVLSELDAISAYGYGVEKIKVTKSGDRFGVSANILYVDEEVKYSRIYVKGVSGYTLEVKKIGGHYRSSVVIDI
;
A
#
# COMPACT_ATOMS: atom_id res chain seq x y z
N MET A 1 7.36 4.78 11.05
CA MET A 1 7.92 5.87 10.20
C MET A 1 7.78 5.41 8.76
N ILE A 2 7.21 6.25 7.89
CA ILE A 2 7.01 5.94 6.46
C ILE A 2 8.38 5.75 5.79
N ARG A 3 8.62 4.58 5.21
CA ARG A 3 9.91 4.22 4.58
C ARG A 3 9.72 3.64 3.19
N TYR A 4 9.58 4.51 2.19
CA TYR A 4 9.62 4.15 0.77
C TYR A 4 10.29 5.24 -0.08
N ARG A 5 10.64 4.90 -1.33
CA ARG A 5 11.23 5.81 -2.32
C ARG A 5 10.71 5.49 -3.73
N PHE A 6 10.22 6.51 -4.44
CA PHE A 6 9.92 6.42 -5.87
C PHE A 6 11.19 6.43 -6.72
N MET A 7 11.17 5.67 -7.82
CA MET A 7 12.30 5.49 -8.73
C MET A 7 11.89 5.91 -10.15
N PRO A 8 12.80 6.52 -10.93
CA PRO A 8 12.54 6.82 -12.33
C PRO A 8 12.16 5.56 -13.10
N HIS A 9 11.06 5.63 -13.85
CA HIS A 9 10.58 4.58 -14.72
C HIS A 9 9.81 5.24 -15.88
N THR A 10 9.89 4.68 -17.08
CA THR A 10 9.58 5.42 -18.32
C THR A 10 8.10 5.68 -18.56
N ALA A 11 7.22 4.85 -18.02
CA ALA A 11 5.77 4.96 -18.19
C ALA A 11 5.04 4.67 -16.87
N ASP A 12 5.41 3.58 -16.20
CA ASP A 12 4.85 3.22 -14.91
C ASP A 12 5.52 3.92 -13.73
N VAL A 13 4.95 3.80 -12.52
CA VAL A 13 5.60 4.26 -11.29
C VAL A 13 6.28 3.10 -10.58
N ARG A 14 7.60 3.18 -10.37
CA ARG A 14 8.32 2.21 -9.53
C ARG A 14 8.55 2.79 -8.13
N PHE A 15 8.29 2.01 -7.09
CA PHE A 15 8.72 2.35 -5.74
C PHE A 15 9.46 1.19 -5.05
N LEU A 16 10.32 1.55 -4.11
CA LEU A 16 10.92 0.65 -3.14
C LEU A 16 10.32 0.93 -1.77
N ALA A 17 9.84 -0.09 -1.06
CA ALA A 17 9.40 0.04 0.33
C ALA A 17 10.26 -0.84 1.24
N TYR A 18 10.46 -0.38 2.47
CA TYR A 18 11.41 -0.98 3.41
C TYR A 18 10.71 -1.32 4.73
N GLY A 19 11.22 -2.31 5.45
CA GLY A 19 10.75 -2.65 6.79
C GLY A 19 11.82 -3.40 7.58
N ASP A 20 11.79 -3.26 8.89
CA ASP A 20 12.59 -4.07 9.81
C ASP A 20 12.06 -5.51 9.85
N ASP A 21 10.76 -5.69 9.55
CA ASP A 21 10.10 -6.96 9.32
C ASP A 21 9.17 -6.90 8.10
N ILE A 22 8.55 -8.04 7.78
CA ILE A 22 7.62 -8.16 6.65
C ILE A 22 6.36 -7.28 6.85
N ALA A 23 5.84 -7.16 8.06
CA ALA A 23 4.64 -6.39 8.33
C ALA A 23 4.88 -4.92 8.00
N GLN A 24 5.99 -4.37 8.49
CA GLN A 24 6.35 -2.99 8.21
C GLN A 24 6.65 -2.74 6.72
N MET A 25 7.25 -3.71 6.02
CA MET A 25 7.47 -3.59 4.58
C MET A 25 6.13 -3.58 3.82
N LEU A 26 5.17 -4.41 4.19
CA LEU A 26 3.83 -4.43 3.60
C LEU A 26 3.06 -3.13 3.88
N GLU A 27 3.13 -2.62 5.12
CA GLU A 27 2.57 -1.32 5.52
C GLU A 27 3.12 -0.20 4.62
N ASN A 28 4.45 -0.11 4.51
CA ASN A 28 5.10 0.91 3.68
C ASN A 28 4.82 0.73 2.18
N SER A 29 4.61 -0.50 1.72
CA SER A 29 4.23 -0.77 0.32
C SER A 29 2.82 -0.28 0.02
N MET A 30 1.86 -0.54 0.92
CA MET A 30 0.50 0.01 0.81
C MET A 30 0.53 1.53 0.84
N LEU A 31 1.24 2.14 1.78
CA LEU A 31 1.38 3.61 1.85
C LEU A 31 2.02 4.22 0.60
N ALA A 32 2.99 3.55 -0.03
CA ALA A 32 3.61 4.01 -1.28
C ALA A 32 2.61 3.97 -2.45
N MET A 33 1.80 2.92 -2.54
CA MET A 33 0.75 2.82 -3.55
C MET A 33 -0.31 3.91 -3.35
N LEU A 34 -0.77 4.12 -2.11
CA LEU A 34 -1.71 5.18 -1.78
C LEU A 34 -1.15 6.58 -2.10
N ASP A 35 0.13 6.85 -1.81
CA ASP A 35 0.79 8.12 -2.15
C ASP A 35 1.04 8.29 -3.66
N THR A 36 0.91 7.22 -4.44
CA THR A 36 0.88 7.31 -5.91
C THR A 36 -0.46 7.87 -6.39
N GLN A 37 -1.57 7.43 -5.75
CA GLN A 37 -2.93 7.87 -6.10
C GLN A 37 -3.22 9.29 -5.63
N ALA A 38 -2.84 9.63 -4.40
CA ALA A 38 -3.19 10.91 -3.77
C ALA A 38 -2.12 11.40 -2.79
N ASP A 39 -2.14 12.70 -2.46
CA ASP A 39 -1.26 13.24 -1.40
C ASP A 39 -1.74 12.83 0.00
N ILE A 40 -1.24 11.68 0.46
CA ILE A 40 -1.64 11.10 1.75
C ILE A 40 -1.25 11.99 2.94
N ARG A 41 -0.23 12.86 2.78
CA ARG A 41 0.22 13.78 3.83
C ARG A 41 -0.74 14.97 3.95
N ALA A 42 -1.23 15.48 2.83
CA ALA A 42 -2.27 16.52 2.79
C ALA A 42 -3.58 15.99 3.39
N ILE A 43 -4.04 14.82 2.95
CA ILE A 43 -5.23 14.16 3.51
C ILE A 43 -5.09 13.97 5.02
N GLY A 44 -4.00 13.35 5.48
CA GLY A 44 -3.79 13.11 6.90
C GLY A 44 -3.73 14.39 7.73
N ARG A 45 -3.26 15.51 7.17
CA ARG A 45 -3.25 16.82 7.84
C ARG A 45 -4.66 17.37 8.00
N ASP A 46 -5.47 17.28 6.95
CA ASP A 46 -6.83 17.82 6.95
C ASP A 46 -7.80 16.95 7.76
N VAL A 47 -7.59 15.63 7.83
CA VAL A 47 -8.25 14.76 8.82
C VAL A 47 -7.92 15.20 10.24
N ARG A 48 -6.63 15.40 10.57
CA ARG A 48 -6.23 15.85 11.93
C ARG A 48 -6.76 17.24 12.29
N ALA A 49 -6.99 18.08 11.30
CA ALA A 49 -7.59 19.41 11.46
C ALA A 49 -9.12 19.38 11.53
N GLY A 50 -9.76 18.20 11.44
CA GLY A 50 -11.22 18.05 11.48
C GLY A 50 -11.94 18.52 10.20
N LYS A 51 -11.21 18.70 9.09
CA LYS A 51 -11.78 19.14 7.80
C LYS A 51 -12.31 17.97 6.97
N LEU A 52 -11.85 16.75 7.26
CA LEU A 52 -12.27 15.52 6.58
C LEU A 52 -12.73 14.49 7.60
N VAL A 53 -13.71 13.68 7.22
CA VAL A 53 -14.15 12.52 8.00
C VAL A 53 -13.36 11.30 7.53
N SER A 54 -12.48 10.81 8.40
CA SER A 54 -11.79 9.53 8.15
C SER A 54 -12.75 8.37 8.35
N LYS A 55 -12.68 7.42 7.42
CA LYS A 55 -13.34 6.12 7.48
C LYS A 55 -12.28 5.02 7.49
N THR A 56 -12.71 3.78 7.69
CA THR A 56 -11.81 2.62 7.74
C THR A 56 -12.43 1.45 7.01
N ILE A 57 -11.61 0.71 6.26
CA ILE A 57 -11.97 -0.55 5.64
C ILE A 57 -10.94 -1.62 6.04
N GLU A 58 -11.42 -2.80 6.39
CA GLU A 58 -10.57 -3.95 6.70
C GLU A 58 -10.24 -4.69 5.41
N VAL A 59 -8.97 -5.02 5.23
CA VAL A 59 -8.47 -5.82 4.11
C VAL A 59 -7.69 -7.01 4.64
N SER A 60 -7.80 -8.14 3.96
CA SER A 60 -7.03 -9.34 4.30
C SER A 60 -6.77 -10.20 3.08
N GLU A 61 -5.58 -10.80 3.02
CA GLU A 61 -5.20 -11.73 1.96
C GLU A 61 -4.29 -12.84 2.49
N SER A 62 -4.19 -13.94 1.73
CA SER A 62 -3.26 -15.04 2.03
C SER A 62 -2.60 -15.60 0.78
N ALA A 63 -1.35 -16.03 0.91
CA ALA A 63 -0.61 -16.59 -0.21
C ALA A 63 0.45 -17.60 0.22
N SER A 64 0.95 -18.38 -0.75
CA SER A 64 2.02 -19.36 -0.53
C SER A 64 3.42 -18.73 -0.54
N SER A 65 3.54 -17.45 -0.87
CA SER A 65 4.82 -16.72 -0.87
C SER A 65 4.63 -15.28 -0.40
N GLU A 66 5.68 -14.68 0.17
CA GLU A 66 5.69 -13.27 0.59
C GLU A 66 5.49 -12.32 -0.62
N ARG A 67 5.98 -12.73 -1.81
CA ARG A 67 5.82 -12.01 -3.08
C ARG A 67 4.35 -11.93 -3.47
N ASP A 68 3.68 -13.08 -3.50
CA ASP A 68 2.27 -13.15 -3.89
C ASP A 68 1.39 -12.46 -2.84
N LEU A 69 1.74 -12.59 -1.56
CA LEU A 69 1.03 -11.88 -0.48
C LEU A 69 1.07 -10.37 -0.68
N LEU A 70 2.24 -9.81 -0.99
CA LEU A 70 2.40 -8.39 -1.31
C LEU A 70 1.55 -8.01 -2.52
N TRP A 71 1.57 -8.81 -3.58
CA TRP A 71 0.79 -8.52 -4.79
C TRP A 71 -0.73 -8.53 -4.53
N TYR A 72 -1.22 -9.56 -3.83
CA TYR A 72 -2.64 -9.70 -3.51
C TYR A 72 -3.13 -8.59 -2.60
N ILE A 73 -2.40 -8.27 -1.53
CA ILE A 73 -2.87 -7.24 -0.60
C ILE A 73 -2.91 -5.85 -1.24
N LEU A 74 -1.93 -5.51 -2.10
CA LEU A 74 -1.97 -4.24 -2.83
C LEU A 74 -3.16 -4.18 -3.80
N GLN A 75 -3.43 -5.25 -4.56
CA GLN A 75 -4.62 -5.30 -5.42
C GLN A 75 -5.92 -5.25 -4.66
N ARG A 76 -5.99 -5.92 -3.49
CA ARG A 76 -7.14 -5.85 -2.60
C ARG A 76 -7.39 -4.41 -2.18
N VAL A 77 -6.38 -3.74 -1.63
CA VAL A 77 -6.51 -2.33 -1.19
C VAL A 77 -6.96 -1.44 -2.34
N LEU A 78 -6.35 -1.57 -3.53
CA LEU A 78 -6.72 -0.78 -4.71
C LEU A 78 -8.19 -1.03 -5.10
N SER A 79 -8.58 -2.29 -5.25
CA SER A 79 -9.94 -2.68 -5.67
C SER A 79 -11.01 -2.20 -4.69
N GLU A 80 -10.76 -2.33 -3.38
CA GLU A 80 -11.72 -1.92 -2.35
C GLU A 80 -11.91 -0.40 -2.31
N LEU A 81 -10.84 0.37 -2.53
CA LEU A 81 -10.90 1.84 -2.59
C LEU A 81 -11.58 2.33 -3.87
N ASP A 82 -11.26 1.73 -5.02
CA ASP A 82 -11.87 2.06 -6.31
C ASP A 82 -13.38 1.78 -6.29
N ALA A 83 -13.81 0.67 -5.67
CA ALA A 83 -15.21 0.29 -5.57
C ALA A 83 -16.08 1.30 -4.82
N ILE A 84 -15.48 2.09 -3.93
CA ILE A 84 -16.17 3.11 -3.11
C ILE A 84 -15.76 4.54 -3.48
N SER A 85 -14.95 4.73 -4.53
CA SER A 85 -14.41 6.02 -4.96
C SER A 85 -13.78 6.81 -3.80
N ALA A 86 -12.75 6.21 -3.18
CA ALA A 86 -12.07 6.76 -2.01
C ALA A 86 -10.54 6.84 -2.18
N TYR A 87 -9.93 7.83 -1.51
CA TYR A 87 -8.49 7.88 -1.35
C TYR A 87 -8.08 7.33 0.03
N GLY A 88 -7.32 6.24 0.02
CA GLY A 88 -6.61 5.76 1.20
C GLY A 88 -5.45 6.69 1.56
N TYR A 89 -5.20 6.90 2.84
CA TYR A 89 -4.11 7.76 3.32
C TYR A 89 -3.32 7.19 4.50
N GLY A 90 -3.76 6.07 5.06
CA GLY A 90 -3.14 5.45 6.22
C GLY A 90 -3.37 3.94 6.26
N VAL A 91 -2.49 3.26 6.97
CA VAL A 91 -2.57 1.82 7.24
C VAL A 91 -2.42 1.64 8.75
N GLU A 92 -3.32 0.89 9.36
CA GLU A 92 -3.31 0.60 10.79
C GLU A 92 -3.51 -0.90 11.05
N LYS A 93 -3.16 -1.34 12.27
CA LYS A 93 -3.42 -2.70 12.77
C LYS A 93 -2.95 -3.82 11.83
N ILE A 94 -1.84 -3.60 11.13
CA ILE A 94 -1.29 -4.62 10.25
C ILE A 94 -0.83 -5.84 11.06
N LYS A 95 -1.27 -7.01 10.63
CA LYS A 95 -0.91 -8.29 11.25
C LYS A 95 -0.52 -9.26 10.16
N VAL A 96 0.68 -9.83 10.28
CA VAL A 96 1.16 -10.91 9.42
C VAL A 96 1.15 -12.21 10.20
N THR A 97 0.60 -13.26 9.60
CA THR A 97 0.56 -14.61 10.18
C THR A 97 1.24 -15.58 9.24
N LYS A 98 1.77 -16.68 9.81
CA LYS A 98 2.28 -17.81 9.06
C LYS A 98 1.67 -19.09 9.65
N SER A 99 1.00 -19.87 8.82
CA SER A 99 0.41 -21.15 9.20
C SER A 99 0.83 -22.21 8.20
N GLY A 100 1.70 -23.13 8.61
CA GLY A 100 2.41 -24.03 7.71
C GLY A 100 3.17 -23.26 6.63
N ASP A 101 2.86 -23.55 5.38
CA ASP A 101 3.48 -22.93 4.20
C ASP A 101 2.73 -21.70 3.67
N ARG A 102 1.68 -21.25 4.37
CA ARG A 102 0.88 -20.08 3.98
C ARG A 102 1.20 -18.87 4.83
N PHE A 103 1.30 -17.73 4.18
CA PHE A 103 1.36 -16.42 4.79
C PHE A 103 -0.02 -15.76 4.72
N GLY A 104 -0.38 -15.02 5.76
CA GLY A 104 -1.58 -14.19 5.79
C GLY A 104 -1.25 -12.77 6.21
N VAL A 105 -2.02 -11.81 5.71
CA VAL A 105 -1.99 -10.42 6.17
C VAL A 105 -3.40 -9.91 6.39
N SER A 106 -3.61 -9.13 7.45
CA SER A 106 -4.78 -8.28 7.61
C SER A 106 -4.35 -6.87 8.00
N ALA A 107 -5.08 -5.85 7.57
CA ALA A 107 -4.82 -4.46 7.91
C ALA A 107 -6.10 -3.61 7.80
N ASN A 108 -6.08 -2.46 8.45
CA ASN A 108 -7.08 -1.43 8.31
C ASN A 108 -6.55 -0.32 7.41
N ILE A 109 -7.26 -0.01 6.34
CA ILE A 109 -6.95 1.14 5.48
C ILE A 109 -7.80 2.31 5.94
N LEU A 110 -7.14 3.42 6.28
CA LEU A 110 -7.80 4.69 6.55
C LEU A 110 -8.03 5.41 5.23
N TYR A 111 -9.25 5.90 5.02
CA TYR A 111 -9.61 6.56 3.77
C TYR A 111 -10.55 7.74 3.99
N VAL A 112 -10.68 8.56 2.94
CA VAL A 112 -11.64 9.65 2.81
C VAL A 112 -12.32 9.54 1.44
N ASP A 113 -13.48 10.15 1.28
CA ASP A 113 -14.13 10.24 -0.03
C ASP A 113 -13.21 11.01 -1.01
N GLU A 114 -13.20 10.63 -2.29
CA GLU A 114 -12.31 11.25 -3.28
C GLU A 114 -12.54 12.75 -3.44
N GLU A 115 -11.45 13.51 -3.44
CA GLU A 115 -11.45 14.93 -3.78
C GLU A 115 -10.30 15.26 -4.73
N VAL A 116 -10.62 15.91 -5.85
CA VAL A 116 -9.66 16.28 -6.91
C VAL A 116 -8.42 17.00 -6.37
N LYS A 117 -8.57 17.81 -5.32
CA LYS A 117 -7.46 18.58 -4.71
C LYS A 117 -6.34 17.71 -4.14
N TYR A 118 -6.59 16.44 -3.83
CA TYR A 118 -5.57 15.50 -3.34
C TYR A 118 -5.05 14.57 -4.44
N SER A 119 -5.71 14.52 -5.59
CA SER A 119 -5.39 13.59 -6.67
C SER A 119 -3.98 13.83 -7.21
N ARG A 120 -3.26 12.73 -7.50
CA ARG A 120 -1.98 12.76 -8.18
C ARG A 120 -2.09 12.10 -9.55
N ILE A 121 -2.15 10.77 -9.57
CA ILE A 121 -2.22 9.96 -10.79
C ILE A 121 -3.18 8.79 -10.54
N TYR A 122 -3.95 8.43 -11.56
CA TYR A 122 -4.80 7.24 -11.50
C TYR A 122 -3.93 5.98 -11.59
N VAL A 123 -4.21 4.99 -10.74
CA VAL A 123 -3.50 3.72 -10.69
C VAL A 123 -4.41 2.63 -11.22
N LYS A 124 -4.03 1.98 -12.32
CA LYS A 124 -4.80 0.90 -12.95
C LYS A 124 -4.55 -0.46 -12.30
N GLY A 125 -3.36 -0.65 -11.73
CA GLY A 125 -3.01 -1.94 -11.17
C GLY A 125 -1.58 -2.06 -10.66
N VAL A 126 -1.29 -3.22 -10.10
CA VAL A 126 0.02 -3.58 -9.55
C VAL A 126 0.63 -4.65 -10.44
N SER A 127 1.76 -4.35 -11.08
CA SER A 127 2.41 -5.30 -11.98
C SER A 127 3.10 -6.42 -11.21
N GLY A 128 2.69 -7.66 -11.47
CA GLY A 128 3.33 -8.85 -10.89
C GLY A 128 4.69 -9.17 -11.51
N TYR A 129 4.98 -8.69 -12.73
CA TYR A 129 6.15 -9.15 -13.52
C TYR A 129 7.49 -8.78 -12.89
N THR A 130 7.63 -7.54 -12.40
CA THR A 130 8.86 -7.03 -11.76
C THR A 130 8.78 -6.92 -10.24
N LEU A 131 7.74 -7.50 -9.63
CA LEU A 131 7.52 -7.43 -8.19
C LEU A 131 8.53 -8.33 -7.46
N GLU A 132 9.32 -7.72 -6.58
CA GLU A 132 10.32 -8.42 -5.77
C GLU A 132 10.08 -8.17 -4.28
N VAL A 133 10.34 -9.20 -3.46
CA VAL A 133 10.53 -9.11 -2.01
C VAL A 133 11.89 -9.72 -1.67
N LYS A 134 12.74 -8.98 -0.97
CA LYS A 134 14.08 -9.42 -0.58
C LYS A 134 14.34 -9.14 0.89
N LYS A 135 14.98 -10.09 1.57
CA LYS A 135 15.55 -9.91 2.91
C LYS A 135 17.04 -9.59 2.78
N ILE A 136 17.45 -8.41 3.25
CA ILE A 136 18.81 -7.88 3.10
C ILE A 136 19.30 -7.44 4.49
N GLY A 137 20.33 -8.12 5.01
CA GLY A 137 20.91 -7.78 6.31
C GLY A 137 19.92 -7.84 7.48
N GLY A 138 18.93 -8.73 7.42
CA GLY A 138 17.87 -8.84 8.43
C GLY A 138 16.61 -8.00 8.15
N HIS A 139 16.72 -6.98 7.29
CA HIS A 139 15.61 -6.09 6.92
C HIS A 139 14.90 -6.58 5.64
N TYR A 140 13.67 -6.15 5.47
CA TYR A 140 12.85 -6.41 4.28
C TYR A 140 12.85 -5.22 3.33
N ARG A 141 12.85 -5.53 2.03
CA ARG A 141 12.67 -4.56 0.95
C ARG A 141 11.75 -5.15 -0.11
N SER A 142 10.76 -4.37 -0.56
CA SER A 142 10.02 -4.64 -1.79
C SER A 142 10.44 -3.71 -2.92
N SER A 143 10.26 -4.18 -4.15
CA SER A 143 10.29 -3.37 -5.37
C SER A 143 9.00 -3.62 -6.13
N VAL A 144 8.21 -2.57 -6.34
CA VAL A 144 6.89 -2.66 -6.96
C VAL A 144 6.81 -1.69 -8.13
N VAL A 145 6.15 -2.12 -9.20
CA VAL A 145 5.81 -1.27 -10.34
C VAL A 145 4.29 -1.17 -10.43
N ILE A 146 3.80 0.05 -10.50
CA ILE A 146 2.39 0.43 -10.53
C ILE A 146 2.05 0.89 -11.95
N ASP A 147 1.08 0.21 -12.56
CA ASP A 147 0.52 0.58 -13.86
C ASP A 147 -0.42 1.77 -13.67
N ILE A 148 -0.22 2.83 -14.46
CA ILE A 148 -0.94 4.11 -14.36
C ILE A 148 -1.71 4.43 -15.64
#